data_AF-A0AAE0IT52-F1
#
_entry.id   AF-A0AAE0IT52-F1
#
_cell.length_a   1.000
_cell.length_b   1.000
_cell.length_c   1.000
_cell.angle_alpha   90.00
_cell.angle_beta   90.00
_cell.angle_gamma   90.00
#
_symmetry.space_group_name_H-M   'P 1'
#
loop_
_entity.id
_entity.type
_entity.pdbx_description
1 polymer ?
#
loop_
_entity_poly.entity_id
_entity_poly.type
_entity_poly.pdbx_seq_one_letter_code
_entity_poly.pdbx_strand_id
1 'polypeptide(L)'
;MIQALAIRAGMLGRCRWFAKIQLRIVPFLGWGLWVMGMPLVSRNWAKDKAELERVFRGIVERKWPTWLVSFSEATRYTPEKYQQSRLWCEANSRPQPMHLLYPRTKGFVTTVQHLRGAAPHVKAVYDLTIAYQRGKQWHAAPTMWETLSVPKLSQAAGYKGGNGYRFHVHARRFPLHDLPRDDDGLAKWLEQRWVDKGKWLEELRREWAETEGAGREAVLLTL
;
A
#
# COMPACT_ATOMS: atom_id res chain seq x y z
N MET A 1 7.97 2.52 5.42
CA MET A 1 7.96 3.01 4.01
C MET A 1 7.23 4.35 3.87
N ILE A 2 5.90 4.40 3.91
CA ILE A 2 5.13 5.63 3.65
C ILE A 2 5.49 6.74 4.64
N GLN A 3 5.69 6.38 5.91
CA GLN A 3 6.16 7.31 6.94
C GLN A 3 7.56 7.88 6.62
N ALA A 4 8.48 7.09 6.07
CA ALA A 4 9.82 7.56 5.69
C ALA A 4 9.75 8.57 4.53
N LEU A 5 8.88 8.31 3.54
CA LEU A 5 8.62 9.25 2.45
C LEU A 5 7.94 10.52 2.99
N ALA A 6 6.97 10.37 3.90
CA ALA A 6 6.25 11.49 4.51
C ALA A 6 7.16 12.36 5.39
N ILE A 7 8.12 11.78 6.11
CA ILE A 7 9.14 12.52 6.87
C ILE A 7 9.97 13.37 5.93
N ARG A 8 10.49 12.77 4.84
CA ARG A 8 11.28 13.50 3.83
C ARG A 8 10.52 14.63 3.17
N ALA A 9 9.20 14.47 3.00
CA ALA A 9 8.33 15.49 2.42
C ALA A 9 7.80 16.51 3.46
N GLY A 10 8.11 16.37 4.76
CA GLY A 10 7.52 17.21 5.81
C GLY A 10 6.00 17.03 6.00
N MET A 11 5.47 15.88 5.58
CA MET A 11 4.03 15.58 5.51
C MET A 11 3.56 14.54 6.55
N LEU A 12 4.42 14.10 7.47
CA LEU A 12 4.08 13.03 8.42
C LEU A 12 2.83 13.34 9.26
N GLY A 13 2.72 14.54 9.84
CA GLY A 13 1.54 14.95 10.64
C GLY A 13 0.27 15.16 9.81
N ARG A 14 0.41 15.15 8.48
CA ARG A 14 -0.66 15.35 7.48
C ARG A 14 -1.06 14.06 6.80
N CYS A 15 -0.47 12.92 7.18
CA CYS A 15 -0.94 11.62 6.73
C CYS A 15 -2.26 11.27 7.41
N ARG A 16 -3.22 10.82 6.60
CA ARG A 16 -4.50 10.28 7.05
C ARG A 16 -4.67 8.90 6.43
N TRP A 17 -4.89 7.91 7.27
CA TRP A 17 -4.93 6.51 6.90
C TRP A 17 -6.36 6.02 6.94
N PHE A 18 -6.77 5.29 5.91
CA PHE A 18 -8.05 4.60 5.92
C PHE A 18 -8.00 3.47 6.95
N ALA A 19 -8.80 3.61 8.00
CA ALA A 19 -8.87 2.69 9.12
C ALA A 19 -10.25 2.03 9.18
N LYS A 20 -10.34 0.83 9.76
CA LYS A 20 -11.63 0.14 9.93
C LYS A 20 -12.46 0.85 10.99
N ILE A 21 -13.75 1.07 10.72
CA ILE A 21 -14.67 1.68 11.69
C ILE A 21 -14.75 0.92 13.03
N GLN A 22 -14.50 -0.40 13.00
CA GLN A 22 -14.47 -1.25 14.18
C GLN A 22 -13.42 -0.79 15.19
N LEU A 23 -12.33 -0.15 14.73
CA LEU A 23 -11.31 0.40 15.61
C LEU A 23 -11.83 1.55 16.47
N ARG A 24 -12.92 2.22 16.07
CA ARG A 24 -13.55 3.32 16.85
C ARG A 24 -14.05 2.85 18.22
N ILE A 25 -14.45 1.58 18.32
CA ILE A 25 -15.00 1.00 19.55
C ILE A 25 -13.87 0.69 20.56
N VAL A 26 -12.62 0.55 20.10
CA VAL A 26 -11.48 0.28 20.96
C VAL A 26 -11.13 1.54 21.76
N PRO A 27 -11.20 1.52 23.11
CA PRO A 27 -10.87 2.67 23.94
C PRO A 27 -9.44 3.16 23.67
N PHE A 28 -9.22 4.48 23.80
CA PHE A 28 -7.96 5.19 23.52
C PHE A 28 -7.53 5.18 22.04
N LEU A 29 -7.35 4.00 21.44
CA LEU A 29 -6.89 3.85 20.05
C LEU A 29 -7.94 4.40 19.07
N GLY A 30 -9.20 3.99 19.22
CA GLY A 30 -10.29 4.40 18.35
C GLY A 30 -10.58 5.89 18.44
N TRP A 31 -10.59 6.44 19.65
CA TRP A 31 -10.81 7.86 19.89
C TRP A 31 -9.66 8.71 19.36
N GLY A 32 -8.41 8.27 19.56
CA GLY A 32 -7.24 8.93 18.99
C GLY A 32 -7.32 9.00 17.46
N LEU A 33 -7.62 7.89 16.78
CA LEU A 33 -7.79 7.87 15.33
C LEU A 33 -8.90 8.83 14.86
N TRP A 34 -10.01 8.89 15.59
CA TRP A 34 -11.12 9.76 15.28
C TRP A 34 -10.78 11.26 15.47
N VAL A 35 -10.14 11.62 16.58
CA VAL A 35 -9.69 12.99 16.88
C VAL A 35 -8.62 13.45 15.88
N MET A 36 -7.73 12.56 15.47
CA MET A 36 -6.73 12.84 14.42
C MET A 36 -7.36 13.02 13.03
N GLY A 37 -8.67 12.82 12.87
CA GLY A 37 -9.37 12.98 11.60
C GLY A 37 -9.07 11.86 10.60
N MET A 38 -8.75 10.65 11.07
CA MET A 38 -8.55 9.50 10.19
C MET A 38 -9.89 9.05 9.59
N PRO A 39 -9.96 8.77 8.27
CA PRO A 39 -11.17 8.22 7.65
C PRO A 39 -11.43 6.80 8.15
N LEU A 40 -12.51 6.65 8.92
CA LEU A 40 -12.98 5.39 9.45
C LEU A 40 -14.02 4.80 8.49
N VAL A 41 -13.64 3.75 7.78
CA VAL A 41 -14.46 3.11 6.73
C VAL A 41 -14.96 1.75 7.19
N SER A 42 -16.21 1.45 6.85
CA SER A 42 -16.93 0.22 7.16
C SER A 42 -17.17 -0.60 5.88
N ARG A 43 -18.01 -1.64 5.96
CA ARG A 43 -18.53 -2.33 4.77
C ARG A 43 -19.81 -1.68 4.24
N ASN A 44 -20.37 -0.71 4.96
CA ASN A 44 -21.61 -0.04 4.62
C ASN A 44 -21.33 1.36 4.06
N TRP A 45 -21.47 1.47 2.74
CA TRP A 45 -21.20 2.67 1.97
C TRP A 45 -21.97 3.91 2.43
N ALA A 46 -23.23 3.75 2.86
CA ALA A 46 -24.06 4.88 3.27
C ALA A 46 -23.50 5.57 4.53
N LYS A 47 -22.99 4.78 5.48
CA LYS A 47 -22.34 5.30 6.70
C LYS A 47 -20.96 5.88 6.38
N ASP A 48 -20.25 5.26 5.46
CA ASP A 48 -18.91 5.69 5.06
C ASP A 48 -18.93 7.04 4.34
N LYS A 49 -19.99 7.35 3.59
CA LYS A 49 -20.14 8.63 2.90
C LYS A 49 -20.11 9.82 3.87
N ALA A 50 -20.84 9.74 4.99
CA ALA A 50 -20.89 10.82 5.98
C ALA A 50 -19.53 11.04 6.69
N GLU A 51 -18.82 9.95 7.02
CA GLU A 51 -17.47 10.04 7.60
C GLU A 51 -16.46 10.57 6.58
N LEU A 52 -16.57 10.16 5.32
CA LEU A 52 -15.74 10.68 4.25
C LEU A 52 -15.98 12.17 4.02
N GLU A 53 -17.23 12.62 3.97
CA GLU A 53 -17.56 14.05 3.87
C GLU A 53 -16.97 14.83 5.05
N ARG A 54 -17.07 14.33 6.29
CA ARG A 54 -16.46 14.97 7.46
C ARG A 54 -14.93 15.12 7.33
N VAL A 55 -14.25 14.06 6.91
CA VAL A 55 -12.79 14.07 6.74
C VAL A 55 -12.38 14.95 5.58
N PHE A 56 -13.11 14.86 4.46
CA PHE A 56 -12.85 15.67 3.27
C PHE A 56 -13.17 17.14 3.49
N ARG A 57 -14.14 17.49 4.36
CA ARG A 57 -14.45 18.89 4.69
C ARG A 57 -13.21 19.69 5.08
N GLY A 58 -12.35 19.14 5.95
CA GLY A 58 -11.09 19.79 6.33
C GLY A 58 -10.10 19.95 5.18
N ILE A 59 -10.07 19.00 4.26
CA ILE A 59 -9.22 19.06 3.06
C ILE A 59 -9.76 20.11 2.09
N VAL A 60 -11.05 20.07 1.81
CA VAL A 60 -11.76 20.88 0.82
C VAL A 60 -11.85 22.33 1.26
N GLU A 61 -12.45 22.60 2.42
CA GLU A 61 -12.76 23.97 2.88
C GLU A 61 -11.52 24.69 3.36
N ARG A 62 -10.69 24.01 4.18
CA ARG A 62 -9.51 24.62 4.81
C ARG A 62 -8.23 24.46 3.98
N LYS A 63 -8.30 23.80 2.82
CA LYS A 63 -7.18 23.54 1.90
C LYS A 63 -5.99 22.90 2.60
N TRP A 64 -6.24 22.06 3.59
CA TRP A 64 -5.18 21.45 4.37
C TRP A 64 -4.37 20.48 3.51
N PRO A 65 -3.05 20.68 3.36
CA PRO A 65 -2.20 19.73 2.65
C PRO A 65 -2.29 18.39 3.37
N THR A 66 -2.79 17.37 2.68
CA THR A 66 -3.12 16.07 3.27
C THR A 66 -2.63 14.93 2.38
N TRP A 67 -2.07 13.88 3.00
CA TRP A 67 -1.78 12.62 2.33
C TRP A 67 -2.81 11.58 2.74
N LEU A 68 -3.72 11.24 1.83
CA LEU A 68 -4.65 10.14 2.05
C LEU A 68 -4.00 8.82 1.63
N VAL A 69 -3.85 7.92 2.58
CA VAL A 69 -3.19 6.63 2.39
C VAL A 69 -4.21 5.52 2.45
N SER A 70 -4.47 4.91 1.29
CA SER A 70 -5.40 3.79 1.14
C SER A 70 -4.67 2.53 0.69
N PHE A 71 -5.08 1.39 1.23
CA PHE A 71 -4.64 0.07 0.80
C PHE A 71 -5.79 -0.62 0.06
N SER A 72 -5.76 -0.60 -1.27
CA SER A 72 -6.88 -1.12 -2.08
C SER A 72 -7.12 -2.63 -1.91
N GLU A 73 -6.13 -3.40 -1.45
CA GLU A 73 -6.31 -4.84 -1.13
C GLU A 73 -7.21 -5.08 0.09
N ALA A 74 -7.36 -4.06 0.96
CA ALA A 74 -8.15 -4.06 2.18
C ALA A 74 -7.78 -5.12 3.25
N THR A 75 -6.81 -5.99 2.98
CA THR A 75 -6.31 -7.00 3.92
C THR A 75 -4.83 -7.30 3.68
N ARG A 76 -4.16 -7.88 4.68
CA ARG A 76 -2.81 -8.41 4.51
C ARG A 76 -2.83 -9.65 3.63
N TYR A 77 -1.87 -9.71 2.71
CA TYR A 77 -1.58 -10.87 1.89
C TYR A 77 -1.30 -12.11 2.75
N THR A 78 -1.97 -13.22 2.41
CA THR A 78 -1.62 -14.58 2.85
C THR A 78 -1.85 -15.53 1.68
N PRO A 79 -1.14 -16.67 1.60
CA PRO A 79 -1.32 -17.63 0.51
C PRO A 79 -2.77 -18.09 0.34
N GLU A 80 -3.49 -18.30 1.44
CA GLU A 80 -4.89 -18.73 1.45
C GLU A 80 -5.81 -17.68 0.82
N LYS A 81 -5.60 -16.40 1.17
CA LYS A 81 -6.36 -15.28 0.60
C LYS A 81 -6.01 -15.04 -0.86
N TYR A 82 -4.76 -15.30 -1.25
CA TYR A 82 -4.38 -15.23 -2.65
C TYR A 82 -5.13 -16.27 -3.48
N GLN A 83 -5.26 -17.50 -2.97
CA GLN A 83 -6.09 -18.52 -3.63
C GLN A 83 -7.57 -18.11 -3.69
N GLN A 84 -8.13 -17.54 -2.62
CA GLN A 84 -9.50 -16.98 -2.66
C GLN A 84 -9.64 -15.85 -3.68
N SER A 85 -8.64 -14.97 -3.77
CA SER A 85 -8.58 -13.89 -4.77
C SER A 85 -8.56 -14.47 -6.19
N ARG A 86 -7.77 -15.53 -6.42
CA ARG A 86 -7.69 -16.23 -7.71
C ARG A 86 -9.05 -16.78 -8.14
N LEU A 87 -9.71 -17.55 -7.26
CA LEU A 87 -11.03 -18.13 -7.53
C LEU A 87 -12.08 -17.04 -7.81
N TRP A 88 -12.03 -15.93 -7.07
CA TRP A 88 -12.92 -14.80 -7.34
C TRP A 88 -12.63 -14.15 -8.70
N CYS A 89 -11.36 -13.98 -9.05
CA CYS A 89 -10.97 -13.44 -10.36
C CYS A 89 -11.42 -14.34 -11.51
N GLU A 90 -11.24 -15.65 -11.38
CA GLU A 90 -11.70 -16.65 -12.36
C GLU A 90 -13.23 -16.59 -12.53
N ALA A 91 -13.97 -16.59 -11.41
CA ALA A 91 -15.43 -16.49 -11.44
C ALA A 91 -15.96 -15.18 -12.05
N ASN A 92 -15.21 -14.08 -11.95
CA ASN A 92 -15.60 -12.76 -12.44
C ASN A 92 -14.89 -12.37 -13.75
N SER A 93 -14.18 -13.31 -14.40
CA SER A 93 -13.41 -13.08 -15.64
C SER A 93 -12.44 -11.87 -15.53
N ARG A 94 -11.76 -11.75 -14.39
CA ARG A 94 -10.78 -10.70 -14.12
C ARG A 94 -9.36 -11.27 -14.11
N PRO A 95 -8.34 -10.50 -14.55
CA PRO A 95 -6.95 -10.94 -14.44
C PRO A 95 -6.49 -10.91 -12.99
N GLN A 96 -6.00 -12.03 -12.46
CA GLN A 96 -5.39 -12.08 -11.13
C GLN A 96 -3.98 -11.47 -11.18
N PRO A 97 -3.70 -10.42 -10.37
CA PRO A 97 -2.35 -9.88 -10.22
C PRO A 97 -1.39 -10.91 -9.62
N MET A 98 -0.16 -10.98 -10.14
CA MET A 98 0.90 -11.78 -9.54
C MET A 98 1.31 -11.18 -8.20
N HIS A 99 1.57 -12.03 -7.20
CA HIS A 99 2.12 -11.62 -5.89
C HIS A 99 1.26 -10.65 -5.04
N LEU A 100 0.07 -10.30 -5.51
CA LEU A 100 -0.81 -9.30 -4.90
C LEU A 100 -2.25 -9.79 -4.86
N LEU A 101 -3.04 -9.26 -3.93
CA LEU A 101 -4.48 -9.51 -3.90
C LEU A 101 -5.20 -8.59 -4.90
N TYR A 102 -6.38 -9.01 -5.38
CA TYR A 102 -7.18 -8.18 -6.26
C TYR A 102 -7.62 -6.86 -5.56
N PRO A 103 -7.47 -5.69 -6.20
CA PRO A 103 -7.79 -4.42 -5.59
C PRO A 103 -9.30 -4.17 -5.50
N ARG A 104 -9.75 -3.60 -4.38
CA ARG A 104 -11.10 -3.03 -4.24
C ARG A 104 -11.12 -1.62 -4.82
N THR A 105 -11.83 -1.45 -5.91
CA THR A 105 -11.86 -0.21 -6.71
C THR A 105 -12.75 0.88 -6.10
N LYS A 106 -13.91 0.52 -5.54
CA LYS A 106 -14.94 1.48 -5.09
C LYS A 106 -14.41 2.61 -4.20
N GLY A 107 -13.66 2.29 -3.15
CA GLY A 107 -13.13 3.30 -2.23
C GLY A 107 -12.13 4.25 -2.88
N PHE A 108 -11.32 3.74 -3.82
CA PHE A 108 -10.38 4.55 -4.59
C PHE A 108 -11.12 5.50 -5.55
N VAL A 109 -12.05 4.96 -6.34
CA VAL A 109 -12.84 5.73 -7.32
C VAL A 109 -13.55 6.90 -6.65
N THR A 110 -14.30 6.65 -5.57
CA THR A 110 -15.00 7.75 -4.88
C THR A 110 -14.05 8.79 -4.30
N THR A 111 -12.92 8.36 -3.71
CA THR A 111 -11.95 9.29 -3.14
C THR A 111 -11.36 10.19 -4.23
N VAL A 112 -11.00 9.63 -5.38
CA VAL A 112 -10.45 10.38 -6.51
C VAL A 112 -11.49 11.36 -7.08
N GLN A 113 -12.72 10.91 -7.30
CA GLN A 113 -13.78 11.76 -7.84
C GLN A 113 -14.09 12.94 -6.92
N HIS A 114 -14.22 12.67 -5.62
CA HIS A 114 -14.52 13.71 -4.65
C HIS A 114 -13.38 14.73 -4.55
N LEU A 115 -12.14 14.27 -4.43
CA LEU A 115 -10.99 15.17 -4.32
C LEU A 115 -10.72 15.97 -5.59
N ARG A 116 -10.94 15.39 -6.77
CA ARG A 116 -10.74 16.09 -8.04
C ARG A 116 -11.67 17.30 -8.16
N GLY A 117 -12.93 17.17 -7.75
CA GLY A 117 -13.90 18.27 -7.77
C GLY A 117 -13.71 19.26 -6.63
N ALA A 118 -13.50 18.75 -5.42
CA ALA A 118 -13.59 19.56 -4.20
C ALA A 118 -12.24 20.08 -3.68
N ALA A 119 -11.11 19.48 -4.06
CA ALA A 119 -9.80 19.80 -3.50
C ALA A 119 -8.73 20.05 -4.60
N PRO A 120 -8.75 21.22 -5.28
CA PRO A 120 -7.84 21.52 -6.39
C PRO A 120 -6.34 21.51 -6.03
N HIS A 121 -6.00 21.58 -4.75
CA HIS A 121 -4.64 21.53 -4.24
C HIS A 121 -4.08 20.10 -4.16
N VAL A 122 -4.93 19.07 -4.22
CA VAL A 122 -4.48 17.68 -4.38
C VAL A 122 -4.15 17.47 -5.86
N LYS A 123 -2.88 17.18 -6.16
CA LYS A 123 -2.39 17.18 -7.55
C LYS A 123 -2.11 15.80 -8.14
N ALA A 124 -1.87 14.79 -7.31
CA ALA A 124 -1.39 13.49 -7.80
C ALA A 124 -1.75 12.33 -6.87
N VAL A 125 -1.83 11.15 -7.46
CA VAL A 125 -1.88 9.85 -6.80
C VAL A 125 -0.47 9.27 -6.77
N TYR A 126 -0.01 8.85 -5.59
CA TYR A 126 1.24 8.13 -5.44
C TYR A 126 0.97 6.64 -5.33
N ASP A 127 1.57 5.90 -6.24
CA ASP A 127 1.57 4.45 -6.24
C ASP A 127 2.86 3.95 -5.58
N LEU A 128 2.72 3.28 -4.44
CA LEU A 128 3.85 2.73 -3.69
C LEU A 128 3.72 1.21 -3.64
N THR A 129 4.79 0.51 -4.01
CA THR A 129 4.93 -0.95 -3.93
C THR A 129 6.21 -1.27 -3.19
N ILE A 130 6.16 -2.26 -2.28
CA ILE A 130 7.32 -2.71 -1.54
C ILE A 130 7.56 -4.19 -1.86
N ALA A 131 8.78 -4.50 -2.28
CA ALA A 131 9.30 -5.84 -2.33
C ALA A 131 10.15 -6.09 -1.08
N TYR A 132 10.01 -7.28 -0.51
CA TYR A 132 10.75 -7.70 0.66
C TYR A 132 11.13 -9.17 0.55
N GLN A 133 12.36 -9.47 0.93
CA GLN A 133 12.96 -10.80 0.89
C GLN A 133 13.80 -10.99 2.16
N ARG A 134 13.84 -12.22 2.70
CA ARG A 134 14.73 -12.61 3.80
C ARG A 134 15.54 -13.82 3.36
N GLY A 135 16.85 -13.63 3.14
CA GLY A 135 17.68 -14.65 2.47
C GLY A 135 17.01 -15.12 1.17
N LYS A 136 16.85 -16.43 0.96
CA LYS A 136 16.19 -16.97 -0.26
C LYS A 136 14.66 -16.83 -0.30
N GLN A 137 14.02 -16.39 0.78
CA GLN A 137 12.56 -16.35 0.88
C GLN A 137 12.01 -15.00 0.38
N TRP A 138 11.40 -15.03 -0.80
CA TRP A 138 10.65 -13.92 -1.38
C TRP A 138 9.28 -13.76 -0.69
N HIS A 139 8.78 -12.52 -0.57
CA HIS A 139 7.56 -12.18 0.18
C HIS A 139 7.58 -12.61 1.66
N ALA A 140 8.76 -12.72 2.27
CA ALA A 140 8.89 -12.90 3.71
C ALA A 140 8.68 -11.56 4.44
N ALA A 141 7.47 -11.29 4.93
CA ALA A 141 7.20 -10.06 5.67
C ALA A 141 7.82 -10.16 7.08
N PRO A 142 8.45 -9.08 7.61
CA PRO A 142 8.88 -9.06 9.00
C PRO A 142 7.66 -9.18 9.92
N THR A 143 7.80 -9.94 10.99
CA THR A 143 6.76 -10.03 12.02
C THR A 143 6.61 -8.67 12.73
N MET A 144 5.47 -8.44 13.39
CA MET A 144 5.27 -7.22 14.19
C MET A 144 6.34 -7.09 15.28
N TRP A 145 6.72 -8.20 15.91
CA TRP A 145 7.77 -8.22 16.92
C TRP A 145 9.13 -7.85 16.33
N GLU A 146 9.53 -8.44 15.20
CA GLU A 146 10.79 -8.09 14.52
C GLU A 146 10.80 -6.62 14.08
N THR A 147 9.66 -6.10 13.61
CA THR A 147 9.51 -4.70 13.21
C THR A 147 9.73 -3.72 14.37
N LEU A 148 9.37 -4.11 15.59
CA LEU A 148 9.47 -3.26 16.79
C LEU A 148 10.77 -3.47 17.57
N SER A 149 11.29 -4.69 17.59
CA SER A 149 12.43 -5.09 18.44
C SER A 149 13.78 -5.04 17.73
N VAL A 150 13.80 -5.03 16.39
CA VAL A 150 15.04 -5.07 15.60
C VAL A 150 15.31 -3.71 14.96
N PRO A 151 16.18 -2.87 15.55
CA PRO A 151 16.64 -1.67 14.87
C PRO A 151 17.44 -2.08 13.62
N LYS A 152 17.08 -1.51 12.47
CA LYS A 152 17.73 -1.73 11.15
C LYS A 152 17.60 -3.16 10.58
N LEU A 153 16.35 -3.62 10.38
CA LEU A 153 16.00 -4.88 9.69
C LEU A 153 16.77 -5.15 8.39
N SER A 154 17.11 -4.11 7.64
CA SER A 154 17.81 -4.21 6.36
C SER A 154 19.32 -4.47 6.46
N GLN A 155 19.87 -4.49 7.68
CA GLN A 155 21.28 -4.74 7.89
C GLN A 155 21.59 -6.23 7.70
N ALA A 156 22.74 -6.53 7.08
CA ALA A 156 23.16 -7.88 6.75
C ALA A 156 23.11 -8.81 7.98
N ALA A 157 22.62 -10.04 7.78
CA ALA A 157 22.58 -11.06 8.82
C ALA A 157 24.01 -11.34 9.33
N GLY A 158 24.25 -11.14 10.62
CA GLY A 158 25.57 -11.34 11.25
C GLY A 158 26.19 -10.08 11.88
N TYR A 159 25.73 -8.87 11.53
CA TYR A 159 26.00 -7.68 12.34
C TYR A 159 25.03 -7.69 13.53
N LYS A 160 25.46 -7.36 14.76
CA LYS A 160 24.59 -7.39 15.96
C LYS A 160 23.27 -6.64 15.67
N GLY A 161 22.17 -7.38 15.53
CA GLY A 161 20.82 -6.85 15.25
C GLY A 161 20.37 -6.86 13.78
N GLY A 162 21.16 -7.30 12.81
CA GLY A 162 20.74 -7.46 11.41
C GLY A 162 20.00 -8.78 11.18
N ASN A 163 18.86 -8.75 10.47
CA ASN A 163 18.03 -9.94 10.23
C ASN A 163 17.99 -10.35 8.75
N GLY A 164 18.87 -9.76 7.92
CA GLY A 164 19.09 -10.15 6.52
C GLY A 164 17.92 -9.85 5.59
N TYR A 165 17.10 -8.85 5.90
CA TYR A 165 16.01 -8.44 5.01
C TYR A 165 16.53 -7.54 3.89
N ARG A 166 16.16 -7.86 2.66
CA ARG A 166 16.30 -6.96 1.51
C ARG A 166 14.95 -6.29 1.27
N PHE A 167 14.95 -4.96 1.18
CA PHE A 167 13.76 -4.18 0.86
C PHE A 167 14.01 -3.36 -0.40
N HIS A 168 13.01 -3.25 -1.26
CA HIS A 168 12.99 -2.29 -2.35
C HIS A 168 11.64 -1.63 -2.43
N VAL A 169 11.65 -0.30 -2.50
CA VAL A 169 10.45 0.52 -2.56
C VAL A 169 10.38 1.13 -3.94
N HIS A 170 9.34 0.76 -4.68
CA HIS A 170 9.03 1.34 -5.96
C HIS A 170 7.91 2.37 -5.79
N ALA A 171 8.20 3.61 -6.15
CA ALA A 171 7.30 4.74 -6.02
C ALA A 171 7.07 5.38 -7.39
N ARG A 172 5.79 5.54 -7.77
CA ARG A 172 5.37 6.18 -9.01
C ARG A 172 4.37 7.27 -8.70
N ARG A 173 4.43 8.38 -9.45
CA ARG A 173 3.54 9.53 -9.27
C ARG A 173 2.68 9.70 -10.52
N PHE A 174 1.37 9.77 -10.33
CA PHE A 174 0.39 9.96 -11.39
C PHE A 174 -0.38 11.27 -11.14
N PRO A 175 -0.26 12.28 -12.01
CA PRO A 175 -1.06 13.49 -11.91
C PRO A 175 -2.55 13.19 -11.99
N LEU A 176 -3.36 13.83 -11.16
CA LEU A 176 -4.82 13.57 -11.10
C LEU A 176 -5.56 13.91 -12.40
N HIS A 177 -5.00 14.80 -13.23
CA HIS A 177 -5.57 15.17 -14.51
C HIS A 177 -5.35 14.10 -15.60
N ASP A 178 -4.33 13.25 -15.45
CA ASP A 178 -4.04 12.15 -16.39
C ASP A 178 -4.91 10.91 -16.12
N LEU A 179 -5.53 10.85 -14.94
CA LEU A 179 -6.42 9.74 -14.58
C LEU A 179 -7.77 9.87 -15.31
N PRO A 180 -8.41 8.75 -15.68
CA PRO A 180 -9.76 8.75 -16.27
C PRO A 180 -10.77 9.56 -15.46
N ARG A 181 -11.80 10.09 -16.15
CA ARG A 181 -12.84 10.94 -15.53
C ARG A 181 -14.07 10.16 -15.10
N ASP A 182 -14.32 9.02 -15.71
CA ASP A 182 -15.42 8.13 -15.43
C ASP A 182 -15.05 7.10 -14.34
N ASP A 183 -16.06 6.65 -13.60
CA ASP A 183 -15.89 5.71 -12.48
C ASP A 183 -15.33 4.35 -12.94
N ASP A 184 -15.81 3.85 -14.08
CA ASP A 184 -15.38 2.59 -14.66
C ASP A 184 -13.94 2.66 -15.17
N GLY A 185 -13.56 3.77 -15.81
CA GLY A 185 -12.20 4.06 -16.26
C GLY A 185 -11.22 4.13 -15.09
N LEU A 186 -11.61 4.78 -13.98
CA LEU A 186 -10.80 4.80 -12.76
C LEU A 186 -10.65 3.40 -12.13
N ALA A 187 -11.72 2.60 -12.13
CA ALA A 187 -11.68 1.23 -11.66
C ALA A 187 -10.73 0.38 -12.51
N LYS A 188 -10.87 0.42 -13.83
CA LYS A 188 -9.99 -0.29 -14.78
C LYS A 188 -8.54 0.17 -14.68
N TRP A 189 -8.32 1.48 -14.52
CA TRP A 189 -6.98 2.03 -14.30
C TRP A 189 -6.34 1.39 -13.07
N LEU A 190 -7.06 1.34 -11.94
CA LEU A 190 -6.56 0.75 -10.70
C LEU A 190 -6.27 -0.75 -10.86
N GLU A 191 -7.17 -1.49 -11.50
CA GLU A 191 -6.97 -2.92 -11.79
C GLU A 191 -5.71 -3.15 -12.62
N GLN A 192 -5.53 -2.38 -13.70
CA GLN A 192 -4.33 -2.44 -14.53
C GLN A 192 -3.06 -2.11 -13.73
N ARG A 193 -3.11 -1.11 -12.84
CA ARG A 193 -1.99 -0.81 -11.94
C ARG A 193 -1.58 -2.01 -11.11
N TRP A 194 -2.54 -2.79 -10.61
CA TRP A 194 -2.24 -4.00 -9.84
C TRP A 194 -1.61 -5.09 -10.69
N VAL A 195 -2.09 -5.29 -11.93
CA VAL A 195 -1.45 -6.22 -12.88
C VAL A 195 -0.01 -5.80 -13.18
N ASP A 196 0.24 -4.52 -13.46
CA ASP A 196 1.57 -4.00 -13.76
C ASP A 196 2.52 -4.13 -12.56
N LYS A 197 2.02 -3.91 -11.34
CA LYS A 197 2.80 -4.15 -10.12
C LYS A 197 3.18 -5.61 -9.96
N GLY A 198 2.25 -6.53 -10.26
CA GLY A 198 2.50 -7.96 -10.17
C GLY A 198 3.61 -8.40 -11.13
N LYS A 199 3.58 -7.90 -12.37
CA LYS A 199 4.67 -8.13 -13.36
C LYS A 199 6.00 -7.60 -12.85
N TRP A 200 6.02 -6.35 -12.38
CA TRP A 200 7.23 -5.74 -11.82
C TRP A 200 7.78 -6.50 -10.61
N LEU A 201 6.91 -7.00 -9.71
CA LEU A 201 7.33 -7.82 -8.57
C LEU A 201 7.92 -9.16 -9.04
N GLU A 202 7.37 -9.78 -10.06
CA GLU A 202 7.90 -11.02 -10.62
C GLU A 202 9.25 -10.82 -11.31
N GLU A 203 9.44 -9.73 -12.05
CA GLU A 203 10.72 -9.34 -12.64
C GLU A 203 11.78 -9.13 -11.54
N LEU A 204 11.45 -8.34 -10.52
CA LEU A 204 12.37 -8.09 -9.40
C LEU A 204 12.70 -9.37 -8.62
N ARG A 205 11.74 -10.30 -8.47
CA ARG A 205 11.97 -11.61 -7.86
C ARG A 205 13.01 -12.42 -8.63
N ARG A 206 12.94 -12.41 -9.97
CA ARG A 206 13.90 -13.11 -10.84
C ARG A 206 15.29 -12.49 -10.74
N GLU A 207 15.39 -11.17 -10.82
CA GLU A 207 16.65 -10.43 -10.65
C GLU A 207 17.32 -10.73 -9.30
N TRP A 208 16.54 -10.78 -8.22
CA TRP A 208 17.06 -11.09 -6.88
C TRP A 208 17.50 -12.55 -6.75
N ALA A 209 16.85 -13.48 -7.44
CA ALA A 209 17.27 -14.88 -7.47
C ALA A 209 18.58 -15.08 -8.23
N GLU A 210 18.77 -14.38 -9.37
CA GLU A 210 19.99 -14.45 -10.19
C GLU A 210 21.20 -13.85 -9.46
N THR A 211 21.01 -12.70 -8.80
CA THR A 211 22.09 -12.05 -8.03
C THR A 211 22.54 -12.86 -6.80
N GLU A 212 21.64 -13.61 -6.16
CA GLU A 212 22.04 -14.56 -5.09
C GLU A 212 22.72 -15.83 -5.61
N GLY A 213 22.40 -16.27 -6.83
CA GLY A 213 23.07 -17.39 -7.50
C GLY A 213 24.52 -17.07 -7.87
N ALA A 214 24.74 -15.92 -8.52
CA ALA A 214 26.06 -15.46 -8.94
C ALA A 214 26.99 -15.14 -7.75
N GLY A 215 26.42 -14.66 -6.63
CA GLY A 215 27.17 -14.39 -5.40
C GLY A 215 27.71 -15.64 -4.67
N ARG A 216 27.28 -16.85 -5.06
CA ARG A 216 27.82 -18.11 -4.50
C ARG A 216 28.83 -18.80 -5.41
N GLU A 217 28.74 -18.65 -6.72
CA GLU A 217 29.78 -19.16 -7.65
C GLU A 217 31.10 -18.40 -7.51
N ALA A 218 31.07 -17.09 -7.24
CA ALA A 218 32.28 -16.31 -7.00
C ALA A 218 33.05 -16.72 -5.73
N VAL A 219 32.38 -17.35 -4.75
CA VAL A 219 33.01 -17.79 -3.48
C VAL A 219 33.55 -19.21 -3.59
N LEU A 220 33.06 -20.04 -4.51
CA LEU A 220 33.52 -21.43 -4.69
C LEU A 220 34.73 -21.57 -5.63
N LEU A 221 35.06 -20.54 -6.41
CA LEU A 221 36.23 -20.54 -7.32
C LEU A 221 37.49 -19.88 -6.73
N THR A 222 37.49 -19.56 -5.43
CA THR A 222 38.65 -18.95 -4.74
C THR A 222 39.05 -19.70 -3.46
N LEU A 223 39.08 -21.03 -3.53
CA LEU A 223 39.83 -21.87 -2.58
C LEU A 223 40.91 -22.66 -3.32
#